data_AF-A0A3M2CJX0-F1
#
_entry.id   AF-A0A3M2CJX0-F1
#
_cell.length_a   1.000
_cell.length_b   1.000
_cell.length_c   1.000
_cell.angle_alpha   90.00
_cell.angle_beta   90.00
_cell.angle_gamma   90.00
#
_symmetry.space_group_name_H-M   'P 1'
#
loop_
_entity.id
_entity.type
_entity.pdbx_description
1 polymer ?
#
loop_
_entity_poly.entity_id
_entity_poly.type
_entity_poly.pdbx_seq_one_letter_code
_entity_poly.pdbx_strand_id
1 'polypeptide(L)'
;MAISLNAPAAVTVVINFTDSLGEGFFDPTLGPARQSAFFYAVNQWASQLVGTVPIQIEASFDGLGGTPTSAILGQAFFTSAHANFVGAPLPNTWYPVALANQLAGTDNTPVQPDIVAIFNSDVDDPIVLGSVNFYYGTDGNPGPHVDFVTVALHELGHGLGFASLLDLNTGQWAAGLPDIYSIQLTQQGVGDFSGMTDGQRATAVISGQVYWKGANVVAEKGGQVKMYAPNPVEPGSSISHWDPSNSPDLLMEPAYSGAHHSVDLTKQAFQDLGWSFVPPAQVAGWELY
;
A
#
# COMPACT_ATOMS: atom_id res chain seq x y z
N MET A 1 37.49 -16.43 16.09
CA MET A 1 36.41 -15.46 16.34
C MET A 1 35.53 -15.49 15.11
N ALA A 2 34.37 -16.16 15.17
CA ALA A 2 33.45 -16.23 14.05
C ALA A 2 32.49 -15.04 14.14
N ILE A 3 32.49 -14.18 13.13
CA ILE A 3 31.51 -13.11 12.98
C ILE A 3 30.44 -13.68 12.05
N SER A 4 29.23 -13.91 12.57
CA SER A 4 28.07 -14.22 11.73
C SER A 4 27.46 -12.90 11.29
N LEU A 5 27.57 -12.59 10.00
CA LEU A 5 26.82 -11.51 9.37
C LEU A 5 25.55 -12.15 8.79
N ASN A 6 24.48 -12.23 9.57
CA ASN A 6 23.17 -12.48 8.98
C ASN A 6 22.77 -11.18 8.29
N ALA A 7 22.98 -11.10 6.98
CA ALA A 7 22.38 -10.05 6.18
C ALA A 7 20.86 -10.15 6.33
N PRO A 8 20.15 -9.03 6.56
CA PRO A 8 18.69 -9.05 6.59
C PRO A 8 18.15 -9.62 5.28
N ALA A 9 17.27 -10.61 5.37
CA ALA A 9 16.67 -11.25 4.21
C ALA A 9 15.42 -10.49 3.74
N ALA A 10 15.17 -10.54 2.43
CA ALA A 10 13.92 -10.10 1.84
C ALA A 10 12.74 -10.85 2.49
N VAL A 11 11.63 -10.16 2.75
CA VAL A 11 10.44 -10.77 3.35
C VAL A 11 9.90 -11.84 2.41
N THR A 12 9.50 -12.98 2.97
CA THR A 12 8.79 -14.01 2.20
C THR A 12 7.34 -13.61 2.06
N VAL A 13 6.78 -13.73 0.85
CA VAL A 13 5.35 -13.55 0.60
C VAL A 13 4.76 -14.88 0.15
N VAL A 14 3.63 -15.26 0.74
CA VAL A 14 2.85 -16.44 0.37
C VAL A 14 1.55 -15.96 -0.24
N ILE A 15 1.27 -16.40 -1.47
CA ILE A 15 0.09 -15.99 -2.22
C ILE A 15 -0.85 -17.19 -2.34
N ASN A 16 -2.10 -16.97 -1.98
CA ASN A 16 -3.20 -17.89 -2.17
C ASN A 16 -4.20 -17.28 -3.16
N PHE A 17 -4.29 -17.83 -4.37
CA PHE A 17 -5.34 -17.42 -5.31
C PHE A 17 -6.65 -18.12 -4.95
N THR A 18 -7.72 -17.34 -4.79
CA THR A 18 -9.01 -17.83 -4.28
C THR A 18 -10.05 -18.03 -5.38
N ASP A 19 -9.74 -17.70 -6.63
CA ASP A 19 -10.61 -17.95 -7.79
C ASP A 19 -10.91 -19.45 -7.97
N SER A 20 -12.06 -19.77 -8.58
CA SER A 20 -12.36 -21.13 -9.01
C SER A 20 -11.53 -21.52 -10.24
N LEU A 21 -11.45 -22.82 -10.55
CA LEU A 21 -10.85 -23.26 -11.82
C LEU A 21 -11.62 -22.70 -13.01
N GLY A 22 -10.92 -22.06 -13.94
CA GLY A 22 -11.51 -21.51 -15.17
C GLY A 22 -11.85 -20.01 -15.10
N GLU A 23 -11.61 -19.34 -13.98
CA GLU A 23 -11.85 -17.90 -13.81
C GLU A 23 -10.65 -17.18 -13.19
N GLY A 24 -10.64 -15.84 -13.26
CA GLY A 24 -9.67 -15.00 -12.58
C GLY A 24 -8.20 -15.37 -12.84
N PHE A 25 -7.43 -15.63 -11.78
CA PHE A 25 -6.05 -16.10 -11.84
C PHE A 25 -5.93 -17.54 -12.38
N PHE A 26 -6.99 -18.35 -12.36
CA PHE A 26 -7.03 -19.70 -12.94
C PHE A 26 -7.76 -19.77 -14.30
N ASP A 27 -8.04 -18.63 -14.93
CA ASP A 27 -8.57 -18.58 -16.29
C ASP A 27 -7.57 -19.24 -17.27
N PRO A 28 -8.01 -20.11 -18.19
CA PRO A 28 -7.11 -20.85 -19.08
C PRO A 28 -6.37 -19.97 -20.10
N THR A 29 -6.85 -18.76 -20.35
CA THR A 29 -6.30 -17.82 -21.35
C THR A 29 -5.51 -16.70 -20.68
N LEU A 30 -6.14 -15.99 -19.74
CA LEU A 30 -5.58 -14.81 -19.06
C LEU A 30 -4.86 -15.17 -17.75
N GLY A 31 -5.22 -16.28 -17.11
CA GLY A 31 -4.70 -16.69 -15.80
C GLY A 31 -3.17 -16.70 -15.73
N PRO A 32 -2.45 -17.35 -16.66
CA PRO A 32 -0.98 -17.33 -16.66
C PRO A 32 -0.37 -15.91 -16.72
N ALA A 33 -0.96 -15.01 -17.50
CA ALA A 33 -0.49 -13.62 -17.60
C ALA A 33 -0.81 -12.82 -16.34
N ARG A 34 -2.02 -12.97 -15.79
CA ARG A 34 -2.45 -12.37 -14.51
C ARG A 34 -1.53 -12.78 -13.37
N GLN A 35 -1.25 -14.08 -13.23
CA GLN A 35 -0.35 -14.61 -12.21
C GLN A 35 1.07 -14.05 -12.37
N SER A 36 1.62 -14.06 -13.59
CA SER A 36 2.96 -13.52 -13.85
C SER A 36 3.08 -12.03 -13.50
N ALA A 37 2.08 -11.23 -13.87
CA ALA A 37 2.06 -9.81 -13.58
C ALA A 37 1.88 -9.53 -12.08
N PHE A 38 1.01 -10.28 -11.40
CA PHE A 38 0.83 -10.16 -9.96
C PHE A 38 2.09 -10.55 -9.19
N PHE A 39 2.76 -11.65 -9.57
CA PHE A 39 4.05 -12.04 -8.97
C PHE A 39 5.13 -10.98 -9.19
N TYR A 40 5.13 -10.32 -10.34
CA TYR A 40 6.05 -9.21 -10.59
C TYR A 40 5.78 -8.05 -9.63
N ALA A 41 4.52 -7.62 -9.47
CA ALA A 41 4.14 -6.56 -8.53
C ALA A 41 4.48 -6.92 -7.07
N VAL A 42 4.16 -8.15 -6.63
CA VAL A 42 4.54 -8.64 -5.30
C VAL A 42 6.06 -8.60 -5.10
N ASN A 43 6.84 -9.00 -6.10
CA ASN A 43 8.30 -8.98 -6.01
C ASN A 43 8.90 -7.58 -5.90
N GLN A 44 8.25 -6.54 -6.44
CA GLN A 44 8.69 -5.15 -6.25
C GLN A 44 8.66 -4.74 -4.77
N TRP A 45 7.65 -5.17 -4.01
CA TRP A 45 7.60 -4.97 -2.57
C TRP A 45 8.51 -5.96 -1.81
N ALA A 46 8.35 -7.26 -2.06
CA ALA A 46 8.99 -8.32 -1.29
C ALA A 46 10.52 -8.23 -1.32
N SER A 47 11.11 -7.90 -2.48
CA SER A 47 12.57 -7.78 -2.63
C SER A 47 13.19 -6.63 -1.85
N GLN A 48 12.38 -5.66 -1.42
CA GLN A 48 12.84 -4.45 -0.74
C GLN A 48 12.53 -4.44 0.75
N LEU A 49 11.50 -5.16 1.20
CA LEU A 49 11.15 -5.27 2.61
C LEU A 49 12.02 -6.29 3.32
N VAL A 50 12.43 -5.98 4.55
CA VAL A 50 13.16 -6.90 5.42
C VAL A 50 12.20 -7.49 6.43
N GLY A 51 12.19 -8.82 6.51
CA GLY A 51 11.29 -9.53 7.42
C GLY A 51 11.65 -10.99 7.61
N THR A 52 11.13 -11.58 8.67
CA THR A 52 11.31 -13.02 8.98
C THR A 52 9.99 -13.76 9.11
N VAL A 53 8.87 -13.03 9.23
CA VAL A 53 7.54 -13.61 9.23
C VAL A 53 7.00 -13.56 7.79
N PRO A 54 6.47 -14.65 7.22
CA PRO A 54 5.87 -14.57 5.88
C PRO A 54 4.64 -13.67 5.87
N ILE A 55 4.47 -12.86 4.81
CA ILE A 55 3.25 -12.10 4.56
C ILE A 55 2.28 -12.99 3.77
N GLN A 56 1.08 -13.22 4.29
CA GLN A 56 0.04 -14.02 3.64
C GLN A 56 -0.90 -13.12 2.84
N ILE A 57 -1.05 -13.40 1.54
CA ILE A 57 -1.93 -12.64 0.64
C ILE A 57 -2.96 -13.57 0.03
N GLU A 58 -4.24 -13.24 0.18
CA GLU A 58 -5.31 -13.78 -0.64
C GLU A 58 -5.60 -12.85 -1.82
N ALA A 59 -5.65 -13.40 -3.03
CA ALA A 59 -5.87 -12.63 -4.24
C ALA A 59 -6.91 -13.28 -5.16
N SER A 60 -7.82 -12.48 -5.69
CA SER A 60 -8.81 -12.91 -6.69
C SER A 60 -8.99 -11.89 -7.82
N PHE A 61 -9.64 -12.35 -8.88
CA PHE A 61 -10.18 -11.51 -9.93
C PHE A 61 -11.71 -11.65 -9.93
N ASP A 62 -12.40 -10.67 -9.37
CA ASP A 62 -13.86 -10.64 -9.25
C ASP A 62 -14.42 -9.39 -9.94
N GLY A 63 -15.67 -9.46 -10.39
CA GLY A 63 -16.35 -8.30 -10.97
C GLY A 63 -16.57 -7.22 -9.91
N LEU A 64 -15.90 -6.07 -10.07
CA LEU A 64 -16.11 -4.88 -9.23
C LEU A 64 -16.99 -3.83 -9.92
N GLY A 65 -17.51 -4.17 -11.10
CA GLY A 65 -18.37 -3.30 -11.90
C GLY A 65 -17.63 -2.11 -12.49
N GLY A 66 -18.40 -1.20 -13.06
CA GLY A 66 -17.87 0.00 -13.70
C GLY A 66 -18.84 0.53 -14.73
N THR A 67 -18.35 1.51 -15.46
CA THR A 67 -19.02 2.19 -16.56
C THR A 67 -18.09 2.18 -17.77
N PRO A 68 -18.56 2.60 -18.96
CA PRO A 68 -17.69 2.74 -20.12
C PRO A 68 -16.52 3.72 -19.94
N THR A 69 -16.52 4.55 -18.88
CA THR A 69 -15.52 5.62 -18.67
C THR A 69 -14.88 5.62 -17.28
N SER A 70 -15.25 4.71 -16.38
CA SER A 70 -14.72 4.66 -15.01
C SER A 70 -14.96 3.29 -14.39
N ALA A 71 -14.00 2.80 -13.63
CA ALA A 71 -14.07 1.55 -12.90
C ALA A 71 -13.23 1.64 -11.62
N ILE A 72 -13.58 0.85 -10.61
CA ILE A 72 -12.64 0.43 -9.59
C ILE A 72 -11.72 -0.58 -10.27
N LEU A 73 -10.41 -0.35 -10.27
CA LEU A 73 -9.44 -1.22 -10.96
C LEU A 73 -9.04 -2.40 -10.07
N GLY A 74 -8.88 -2.13 -8.80
CA GLY A 74 -8.68 -3.12 -7.75
C GLY A 74 -9.06 -2.52 -6.40
N GLN A 75 -8.99 -3.37 -5.39
CA GLN A 75 -9.04 -2.98 -4.00
C GLN A 75 -8.20 -3.97 -3.20
N ALA A 76 -7.38 -3.49 -2.29
CA ALA A 76 -6.80 -4.35 -1.26
C ALA A 76 -6.72 -3.64 0.09
N PHE A 77 -6.79 -4.44 1.14
CA PHE A 77 -6.65 -3.95 2.49
C PHE A 77 -6.02 -5.00 3.40
N PHE A 78 -5.41 -4.55 4.49
CA PHE A 78 -5.01 -5.46 5.56
C PHE A 78 -6.26 -5.99 6.29
N THR A 79 -6.26 -7.26 6.67
CA THR A 79 -7.45 -7.90 7.24
C THR A 79 -7.71 -7.55 8.71
N SER A 80 -6.66 -7.17 9.44
CA SER A 80 -6.74 -6.72 10.82
C SER A 80 -5.66 -5.72 11.17
N ALA A 81 -5.83 -5.06 12.32
CA ALA A 81 -4.81 -4.23 12.95
C ALA A 81 -4.62 -4.65 14.40
N HIS A 82 -3.39 -4.54 14.89
CA HIS A 82 -3.00 -4.95 16.24
C HIS A 82 -2.33 -3.80 16.98
N ALA A 83 -2.70 -3.64 18.25
CA ALA A 83 -2.11 -2.68 19.17
C ALA A 83 -1.60 -3.42 20.41
N ASN A 84 -0.60 -2.85 21.09
CA ASN A 84 -0.08 -3.37 22.37
C ASN A 84 0.42 -4.83 22.31
N PHE A 85 0.86 -5.31 21.15
CA PHE A 85 1.54 -6.59 21.01
C PHE A 85 2.98 -6.51 21.51
N VAL A 86 3.59 -7.66 21.81
CA VAL A 86 5.00 -7.73 22.23
C VAL A 86 5.89 -7.23 21.09
N GLY A 87 6.69 -6.20 21.33
CA GLY A 87 7.54 -5.59 20.31
C GLY A 87 6.93 -4.36 19.61
N ALA A 88 5.70 -3.96 19.95
CA ALA A 88 5.08 -2.74 19.44
C ALA A 88 5.94 -1.49 19.78
N PRO A 89 6.39 -0.70 18.77
CA PRO A 89 7.23 0.47 19.01
C PRO A 89 6.53 1.57 19.82
N LEU A 90 5.24 1.77 19.60
CA LEU A 90 4.41 2.74 20.31
C LEU A 90 3.28 2.01 21.06
N PRO A 91 3.03 2.34 22.34
CA PRO A 91 1.86 1.82 23.03
C PRO A 91 0.59 2.44 22.46
N ASN A 92 -0.54 1.77 22.63
CA ASN A 92 -1.88 2.26 22.30
C ASN A 92 -2.00 2.79 20.86
N THR A 93 -1.32 2.12 19.92
CA THR A 93 -1.28 2.50 18.50
C THR A 93 -1.60 1.27 17.65
N TRP A 94 -2.49 1.41 16.67
CA TRP A 94 -2.80 0.35 15.71
C TRP A 94 -1.73 0.23 14.64
N TYR A 95 -1.33 -1.01 14.37
CA TYR A 95 -0.44 -1.39 13.27
C TYR A 95 -1.17 -2.38 12.35
N PRO A 96 -1.13 -2.20 11.02
CA PRO A 96 -1.59 -3.20 10.04
C PRO A 96 -0.96 -4.57 10.34
N VAL A 97 -1.73 -5.65 10.20
CA VAL A 97 -1.33 -6.99 10.65
C VAL A 97 0.01 -7.46 10.10
N ALA A 98 0.29 -7.25 8.81
CA ALA A 98 1.57 -7.60 8.20
C ALA A 98 2.75 -6.91 8.91
N LEU A 99 2.61 -5.61 9.21
CA LEU A 99 3.64 -4.84 9.92
C LEU A 99 3.74 -5.27 11.39
N ALA A 100 2.60 -5.47 12.07
CA ALA A 100 2.58 -5.94 13.45
C ALA A 100 3.27 -7.30 13.59
N ASN A 101 3.05 -8.21 12.66
CA ASN A 101 3.69 -9.52 12.60
C ASN A 101 5.20 -9.41 12.42
N GLN A 102 5.69 -8.55 11.51
CA GLN A 102 7.14 -8.31 11.38
C GLN A 102 7.75 -7.75 12.67
N LEU A 103 7.10 -6.76 13.29
CA LEU A 103 7.60 -6.11 14.51
C LEU A 103 7.59 -7.05 15.71
N ALA A 104 6.62 -7.96 15.78
CA ALA A 104 6.53 -8.99 16.83
C ALA A 104 7.52 -10.15 16.60
N GLY A 105 7.97 -10.37 15.36
CA GLY A 105 8.78 -11.53 14.97
C GLY A 105 7.98 -12.85 14.97
N THR A 106 6.66 -12.78 15.03
CA THR A 106 5.74 -13.93 14.98
C THR A 106 4.44 -13.51 14.32
N ASP A 107 3.79 -14.47 13.65
CA ASP A 107 2.45 -14.29 13.14
C ASP A 107 1.43 -14.37 14.30
N ASN A 108 0.71 -13.27 14.54
CA ASN A 108 -0.29 -13.15 15.59
C ASN A 108 -1.69 -13.62 15.14
N THR A 109 -1.88 -13.90 13.85
CA THR A 109 -3.16 -14.27 13.22
C THR A 109 -2.99 -15.39 12.18
N PRO A 110 -2.37 -16.53 12.51
CA PRO A 110 -1.89 -17.52 11.52
C PRO A 110 -2.97 -18.29 10.73
N VAL A 111 -4.25 -17.96 10.94
CA VAL A 111 -5.39 -18.58 10.26
C VAL A 111 -6.03 -17.61 9.26
N GLN A 112 -5.69 -16.32 9.31
CA GLN A 112 -6.22 -15.28 8.42
C GLN A 112 -5.09 -14.78 7.52
N PRO A 113 -5.35 -14.46 6.24
CA PRO A 113 -4.35 -13.78 5.44
C PRO A 113 -4.08 -12.38 6.02
N ASP A 114 -2.88 -11.84 5.82
CA ASP A 114 -2.56 -10.48 6.22
C ASP A 114 -3.25 -9.46 5.30
N ILE A 115 -3.32 -9.78 4.01
CA ILE A 115 -3.85 -8.93 2.94
C ILE A 115 -4.88 -9.69 2.12
N VAL A 116 -5.99 -9.05 1.80
CA VAL A 116 -6.93 -9.49 0.76
C VAL A 116 -6.89 -8.48 -0.37
N ALA A 117 -6.65 -8.95 -1.59
CA ALA A 117 -6.60 -8.15 -2.82
C ALA A 117 -7.58 -8.68 -3.87
N ILE A 118 -8.42 -7.80 -4.40
CA ILE A 118 -9.42 -8.14 -5.42
C ILE A 118 -9.21 -7.21 -6.60
N PHE A 119 -9.02 -7.78 -7.79
CA PHE A 119 -8.85 -7.04 -9.03
C PHE A 119 -10.08 -7.18 -9.92
N ASN A 120 -10.45 -6.11 -10.62
CA ASN A 120 -11.71 -6.07 -11.33
C ASN A 120 -11.67 -6.88 -12.63
N SER A 121 -12.30 -8.06 -12.64
CA SER A 121 -12.37 -8.90 -13.85
C SER A 121 -13.15 -8.26 -14.98
N ASP A 122 -14.04 -7.31 -14.69
CA ASP A 122 -14.89 -6.67 -15.70
C ASP A 122 -14.08 -5.76 -16.63
N VAL A 123 -12.88 -5.31 -16.23
CA VAL A 123 -12.01 -4.45 -17.05
C VAL A 123 -11.55 -5.16 -18.33
N ASP A 124 -11.46 -6.50 -18.34
CA ASP A 124 -11.10 -7.25 -19.55
C ASP A 124 -12.31 -7.59 -20.45
N ASP A 125 -13.49 -7.01 -20.17
CA ASP A 125 -14.71 -7.14 -20.97
C ASP A 125 -15.03 -5.82 -21.71
N PRO A 126 -15.65 -5.88 -22.92
CA PRO A 126 -15.99 -4.67 -23.69
C PRO A 126 -16.94 -3.65 -23.04
N ILE A 127 -17.54 -3.96 -21.88
CA ILE A 127 -18.49 -3.06 -21.20
C ILE A 127 -17.79 -2.06 -20.29
N VAL A 128 -16.86 -2.51 -19.45
CA VAL A 128 -16.18 -1.65 -18.47
C VAL A 128 -14.92 -1.08 -19.10
N LEU A 129 -14.81 0.25 -19.14
CA LEU A 129 -13.75 0.99 -19.86
C LEU A 129 -13.71 0.77 -21.40
N GLY A 130 -14.71 0.09 -21.97
CA GLY A 130 -14.90 -0.02 -23.41
C GLY A 130 -13.84 -0.89 -24.09
N SER A 131 -12.93 -0.27 -24.85
CA SER A 131 -11.85 -0.99 -25.57
C SER A 131 -10.55 -1.10 -24.77
N VAL A 132 -10.57 -0.69 -23.50
CA VAL A 132 -9.42 -0.68 -22.60
C VAL A 132 -9.50 -1.93 -21.75
N ASN A 133 -8.48 -2.78 -21.82
CA ASN A 133 -8.30 -3.95 -20.96
C ASN A 133 -7.19 -3.69 -19.93
N PHE A 134 -6.94 -4.67 -19.06
CA PHE A 134 -5.67 -4.74 -18.35
C PHE A 134 -4.53 -5.16 -19.28
N TYR A 135 -3.41 -4.49 -19.12
CA TYR A 135 -2.12 -4.88 -19.67
C TYR A 135 -1.34 -5.66 -18.62
N TYR A 136 -1.07 -6.92 -18.92
CA TYR A 136 -0.37 -7.86 -18.02
C TYR A 136 1.14 -7.96 -18.29
N GLY A 137 1.69 -7.12 -19.18
CA GLY A 137 3.13 -7.09 -19.40
C GLY A 137 3.88 -6.43 -18.25
N THR A 138 5.11 -6.86 -18.00
CA THR A 138 5.95 -6.37 -16.90
C THR A 138 7.03 -5.39 -17.39
N ASP A 139 6.83 -4.77 -18.55
CA ASP A 139 7.79 -3.88 -19.21
C ASP A 139 7.41 -2.39 -19.10
N GLY A 140 6.28 -2.09 -18.47
CA GLY A 140 5.78 -0.73 -18.28
C GLY A 140 5.28 -0.05 -19.56
N ASN A 141 4.94 -0.81 -20.61
CA ASN A 141 4.50 -0.27 -21.90
C ASN A 141 3.04 -0.65 -22.24
N PRO A 142 2.03 -0.22 -21.45
CA PRO A 142 0.66 -0.67 -21.62
C PRO A 142 -0.04 -0.12 -22.88
N GLY A 143 0.55 0.86 -23.56
CA GLY A 143 -0.10 1.56 -24.67
C GLY A 143 -1.40 2.23 -24.19
N PRO A 144 -2.57 1.96 -24.81
CA PRO A 144 -3.85 2.54 -24.40
C PRO A 144 -4.52 1.79 -23.23
N HIS A 145 -3.91 0.73 -22.70
CA HIS A 145 -4.47 -0.14 -21.68
C HIS A 145 -4.09 0.30 -20.26
N VAL A 146 -4.77 -0.26 -19.25
CA VAL A 146 -4.42 -0.03 -17.84
C VAL A 146 -3.31 -1.00 -17.45
N ASP A 147 -2.17 -0.50 -16.96
CA ASP A 147 -1.07 -1.35 -16.51
C ASP A 147 -1.44 -2.08 -15.21
N PHE A 148 -1.64 -3.39 -15.30
CA PHE A 148 -2.09 -4.19 -14.16
C PHE A 148 -1.02 -4.27 -13.05
N VAL A 149 0.26 -4.28 -13.41
CA VAL A 149 1.36 -4.29 -12.42
C VAL A 149 1.28 -3.07 -11.52
N THR A 150 1.01 -1.89 -12.09
CA THR A 150 0.88 -0.63 -11.35
C THR A 150 -0.31 -0.68 -10.40
N VAL A 151 -1.47 -1.15 -10.88
CA VAL A 151 -2.67 -1.32 -10.04
C VAL A 151 -2.40 -2.31 -8.91
N ALA A 152 -1.83 -3.48 -9.21
CA ALA A 152 -1.48 -4.45 -8.19
C ALA A 152 -0.46 -3.91 -7.17
N LEU A 153 0.53 -3.14 -7.62
CA LEU A 153 1.53 -2.54 -6.75
C LEU A 153 0.92 -1.51 -5.80
N HIS A 154 -0.03 -0.72 -6.31
CA HIS A 154 -0.82 0.26 -5.56
C HIS A 154 -1.68 -0.44 -4.50
N GLU A 155 -2.49 -1.43 -4.89
CA GLU A 155 -3.36 -2.15 -3.95
C GLU A 155 -2.54 -2.84 -2.85
N LEU A 156 -1.41 -3.48 -3.21
CA LEU A 156 -0.49 -4.04 -2.23
C LEU A 156 0.06 -2.99 -1.26
N GLY A 157 0.22 -1.74 -1.69
CA GLY A 157 0.57 -0.62 -0.82
C GLY A 157 -0.48 -0.37 0.27
N HIS A 158 -1.77 -0.38 -0.07
CA HIS A 158 -2.84 -0.32 0.94
C HIS A 158 -2.80 -1.52 1.88
N GLY A 159 -2.66 -2.74 1.33
CA GLY A 159 -2.53 -3.97 2.11
C GLY A 159 -1.37 -3.95 3.11
N LEU A 160 -0.24 -3.34 2.74
CA LEU A 160 0.95 -3.22 3.59
C LEU A 160 0.85 -2.08 4.63
N GLY A 161 -0.16 -1.22 4.54
CA GLY A 161 -0.45 -0.22 5.56
C GLY A 161 -0.53 1.23 5.09
N PHE A 162 -0.56 1.51 3.78
CA PHE A 162 -0.80 2.87 3.29
C PHE A 162 -2.29 3.25 3.40
N ALA A 163 -2.85 3.24 4.60
CA ALA A 163 -4.24 3.61 4.81
C ALA A 163 -4.50 4.06 6.25
N SER A 164 -5.41 5.02 6.39
CA SER A 164 -5.90 5.49 7.68
C SER A 164 -7.03 4.58 8.21
N LEU A 165 -7.06 4.36 9.53
CA LEU A 165 -8.19 3.72 10.23
C LEU A 165 -9.15 4.75 10.86
N LEU A 166 -8.94 6.03 10.59
CA LEU A 166 -9.77 7.12 11.08
C LEU A 166 -11.19 7.01 10.49
N ASP A 167 -12.22 7.23 11.31
CA ASP A 167 -13.56 7.48 10.80
C ASP A 167 -13.56 8.84 10.08
N LEU A 168 -13.67 8.82 8.75
CA LEU A 168 -13.52 10.01 7.92
C LEU A 168 -14.63 11.06 8.13
N ASN A 169 -15.78 10.67 8.68
CA ASN A 169 -16.92 11.58 8.89
C ASN A 169 -16.87 12.28 10.25
N THR A 170 -16.44 11.55 11.28
CA THR A 170 -16.43 12.02 12.67
C THR A 170 -15.04 12.43 13.14
N GLY A 171 -13.99 11.98 12.46
CA GLY A 171 -12.60 12.13 12.86
C GLY A 171 -12.24 11.30 14.10
N GLN A 172 -13.04 10.28 14.42
CA GLN A 172 -12.77 9.39 15.56
C GLN A 172 -11.70 8.36 15.22
N TRP A 173 -10.84 8.11 16.20
CA TRP A 173 -9.91 6.99 16.17
C TRP A 173 -10.64 5.65 16.27
N ALA A 174 -10.24 4.66 15.48
CA ALA A 174 -10.75 3.30 15.59
C ALA A 174 -10.56 2.76 17.01
N ALA A 175 -11.66 2.38 17.67
CA ALA A 175 -11.68 1.95 19.07
C ALA A 175 -10.97 2.92 20.05
N GLY A 176 -10.89 4.22 19.71
CA GLY A 176 -10.27 5.25 20.53
C GLY A 176 -8.73 5.29 20.49
N LEU A 177 -8.08 4.51 19.62
CA LEU A 177 -6.62 4.49 19.50
C LEU A 177 -6.16 4.99 18.12
N PRO A 178 -5.12 5.85 18.05
CA PRO A 178 -4.55 6.24 16.76
C PRO A 178 -3.93 5.05 16.03
N ASP A 179 -3.90 5.12 14.71
CA ASP A 179 -3.11 4.20 13.89
C ASP A 179 -1.76 4.81 13.48
N ILE A 180 -0.78 3.93 13.25
CA ILE A 180 0.61 4.31 12.97
C ILE A 180 0.76 5.17 11.70
N TYR A 181 -0.20 5.07 10.77
CA TYR A 181 -0.25 5.86 9.56
C TYR A 181 -0.77 7.28 9.84
N SER A 182 -1.91 7.40 10.52
CA SER A 182 -2.56 8.69 10.77
C SER A 182 -1.76 9.60 11.71
N ILE A 183 -0.89 9.05 12.58
CA ILE A 183 0.01 9.89 13.38
C ILE A 183 1.08 10.60 12.55
N GLN A 184 1.32 10.16 11.31
CA GLN A 184 2.19 10.81 10.34
C GLN A 184 1.51 11.97 9.61
N LEU A 185 0.23 12.24 9.90
CA LEU A 185 -0.54 13.31 9.26
C LEU A 185 -0.56 14.60 10.09
N THR A 186 -0.53 15.72 9.39
CA THR A 186 -0.68 17.07 9.94
C THR A 186 -1.54 17.91 9.00
N GLN A 187 -2.29 18.87 9.53
CA GLN A 187 -2.99 19.86 8.72
C GLN A 187 -2.24 21.19 8.79
N GLN A 188 -1.94 21.77 7.63
CA GLN A 188 -1.26 23.06 7.54
C GLN A 188 -2.04 24.15 8.29
N GLY A 189 -1.36 24.86 9.19
CA GLY A 189 -1.94 25.94 9.99
C GLY A 189 -2.79 25.49 11.19
N VAL A 190 -2.99 24.19 11.40
CA VAL A 190 -3.74 23.63 12.54
C VAL A 190 -2.86 22.76 13.43
N GLY A 191 -2.11 21.82 12.84
CA GLY A 191 -1.18 20.94 13.56
C GLY A 191 -1.41 19.45 13.32
N ASP A 192 -0.77 18.64 14.15
CA ASP A 192 -0.73 17.18 13.97
C ASP A 192 -2.04 16.50 14.34
N PHE A 193 -2.43 15.48 13.58
CA PHE A 193 -3.67 14.73 13.83
C PHE A 193 -3.74 14.14 15.24
N SER A 194 -2.59 13.74 15.81
CA SER A 194 -2.46 13.23 17.17
C SER A 194 -2.82 14.25 18.27
N GLY A 195 -2.68 15.55 17.98
CA GLY A 195 -3.03 16.64 18.90
C GLY A 195 -4.44 17.22 18.68
N MET A 196 -5.13 16.78 17.63
CA MET A 196 -6.46 17.27 17.28
C MET A 196 -7.57 16.61 18.10
N THR A 197 -8.71 17.29 18.22
CA THR A 197 -9.99 16.68 18.60
C THR A 197 -10.59 15.91 17.41
N ASP A 198 -11.59 15.06 17.66
CA ASP A 198 -12.30 14.34 16.60
C ASP A 198 -12.86 15.31 15.54
N GLY A 199 -13.54 16.38 15.97
CA GLY A 199 -14.11 17.37 15.05
C GLY A 199 -13.06 18.14 14.24
N GLN A 200 -11.86 18.35 14.79
CA GLN A 200 -10.75 18.95 14.03
C GLN A 200 -10.25 17.98 12.96
N ARG A 201 -10.10 16.69 13.28
CA ARG A 201 -9.74 15.68 12.27
C ARG A 201 -10.81 15.55 11.17
N ALA A 202 -12.10 15.53 11.52
CA ALA A 202 -13.18 15.51 10.54
C ALA A 202 -13.11 16.71 9.57
N THR A 203 -12.76 17.89 10.07
CA THR A 203 -12.54 19.07 9.25
C THR A 203 -11.27 18.96 8.39
N ALA A 204 -10.21 18.37 8.94
CA ALA A 204 -8.94 18.18 8.25
C ALA A 204 -9.08 17.27 7.02
N VAL A 205 -9.85 16.17 7.13
CA VAL A 205 -10.06 15.17 6.07
C VAL A 205 -10.61 15.80 4.76
N ILE A 206 -11.35 16.90 4.85
CA ILE A 206 -11.93 17.62 3.69
C ILE A 206 -11.26 18.97 3.41
N SER A 207 -10.12 19.25 4.01
CA SER A 207 -9.52 20.60 3.98
C SER A 207 -8.72 20.90 2.71
N GLY A 208 -8.32 19.88 1.95
CA GLY A 208 -7.31 20.00 0.90
C GLY A 208 -5.91 20.39 1.40
N GLN A 209 -5.68 20.35 2.71
CA GLN A 209 -4.47 20.88 3.38
C GLN A 209 -3.86 19.89 4.38
N VAL A 210 -4.03 18.60 4.13
CA VAL A 210 -3.38 17.53 4.89
C VAL A 210 -2.04 17.19 4.26
N TYR A 211 -1.03 16.97 5.09
CA TYR A 211 0.33 16.65 4.66
C TYR A 211 0.90 15.51 5.50
N TRP A 212 1.72 14.67 4.86
CA TRP A 212 2.57 13.69 5.50
C TRP A 212 3.80 14.38 6.08
N LYS A 213 4.03 14.17 7.38
CA LYS A 213 5.11 14.78 8.15
C LYS A 213 6.14 13.79 8.68
N GLY A 214 6.05 12.52 8.29
CA GLY A 214 7.02 11.50 8.68
C GLY A 214 8.45 11.85 8.23
N ALA A 215 9.43 11.51 9.08
CA ALA A 215 10.79 12.01 8.97
C ALA A 215 11.52 11.52 7.71
N ASN A 216 11.28 10.27 7.28
CA ASN A 216 11.90 9.69 6.09
C ASN A 216 11.36 10.35 4.82
N VAL A 217 10.05 10.55 4.73
CA VAL A 217 9.44 11.28 3.59
C VAL A 217 9.95 12.72 3.54
N VAL A 218 9.98 13.41 4.69
CA VAL A 218 10.49 14.79 4.77
C VAL A 218 11.96 14.88 4.38
N ALA A 219 12.79 13.91 4.79
CA ALA A 219 14.20 13.87 4.41
C ALA A 219 14.39 13.66 2.89
N GLU A 220 13.60 12.78 2.28
CA GLU A 220 13.67 12.47 0.84
C GLU A 220 13.19 13.64 -0.04
N LYS A 221 12.08 14.29 0.34
CA LYS A 221 11.48 15.37 -0.46
C LYS A 221 11.93 16.78 -0.06
N GLY A 222 12.64 16.92 1.06
CA GLY A 222 13.03 18.22 1.61
C GLY A 222 11.88 18.99 2.28
N GLY A 223 10.76 18.32 2.58
CA GLY A 223 9.57 18.93 3.15
C GLY A 223 8.41 17.96 3.29
N GLN A 224 7.34 18.41 3.95
CA GLN A 224 6.10 17.64 4.08
C GLN A 224 5.44 17.46 2.71
N VAL A 225 4.82 16.30 2.49
CA VAL A 225 4.23 15.93 1.19
C VAL A 225 2.71 15.96 1.28
N LYS A 226 2.05 16.51 0.27
CA LYS A 226 0.61 16.74 0.34
C LYS A 226 -0.18 15.43 0.18
N MET A 227 -1.18 15.25 1.03
CA MET A 227 -2.10 14.12 1.03
C MET A 227 -3.42 14.51 0.40
N TYR A 228 -4.05 13.56 -0.29
CA TYR A 228 -5.33 13.77 -0.94
C TYR A 228 -6.45 13.90 0.10
N ALA A 229 -6.97 15.11 0.28
CA ALA A 229 -8.01 15.44 1.27
C ALA A 229 -9.16 16.23 0.60
N PRO A 230 -9.90 15.61 -0.34
CA PRO A 230 -10.92 16.29 -1.15
C PRO A 230 -12.16 16.70 -0.33
N ASN A 231 -12.98 17.58 -0.90
CA ASN A 231 -14.29 17.93 -0.37
C ASN A 231 -15.36 17.70 -1.47
N PRO A 232 -16.34 16.81 -1.25
CA PRO A 232 -16.61 16.03 -0.04
C PRO A 232 -15.60 14.88 0.20
N VAL A 233 -15.76 14.18 1.32
CA VAL A 233 -15.07 12.90 1.58
C VAL A 233 -15.32 11.94 0.43
N GLU A 234 -14.26 11.28 -0.02
CA GLU A 234 -14.29 10.18 -0.97
C GLU A 234 -13.94 8.88 -0.22
N PRO A 235 -14.93 8.02 0.08
CA PRO A 235 -14.69 6.76 0.79
C PRO A 235 -13.66 5.90 0.07
N GLY A 236 -12.71 5.34 0.82
CA GLY A 236 -11.58 4.59 0.26
C GLY A 236 -10.41 5.48 -0.18
N SER A 237 -10.63 6.77 -0.42
CA SER A 237 -9.60 7.65 -0.98
C SER A 237 -9.06 8.70 -0.02
N SER A 238 -9.93 9.46 0.64
CA SER A 238 -9.51 10.62 1.45
C SER A 238 -8.48 10.22 2.53
N ILE A 239 -7.43 11.02 2.63
CA ILE A 239 -6.24 10.91 3.49
C ILE A 239 -5.43 9.61 3.39
N SER A 240 -5.83 8.68 2.51
CA SER A 240 -5.13 7.41 2.26
C SER A 240 -4.39 7.39 0.92
N HIS A 241 -4.19 8.56 0.30
CA HIS A 241 -3.50 8.73 -0.98
C HIS A 241 -2.61 9.97 -1.00
N TRP A 242 -1.55 9.93 -1.80
CA TRP A 242 -0.82 11.12 -2.20
C TRP A 242 -1.73 12.04 -3.02
N ASP A 243 -1.61 13.36 -2.81
CA ASP A 243 -2.35 14.32 -3.64
C ASP A 243 -1.79 14.34 -5.08
N PRO A 244 -2.62 14.29 -6.15
CA PRO A 244 -2.15 14.34 -7.54
C PRO A 244 -1.41 15.62 -7.95
N SER A 245 -1.34 16.65 -7.08
CA SER A 245 -0.49 17.83 -7.31
C SER A 245 0.98 17.61 -6.99
N ASN A 246 1.34 16.47 -6.39
CA ASN A 246 2.73 16.08 -6.21
C ASN A 246 3.37 15.76 -7.58
N SER A 247 4.68 15.99 -7.72
CA SER A 247 5.41 15.71 -8.94
C SER A 247 6.79 15.11 -8.64
N PRO A 248 7.25 14.09 -9.41
CA PRO A 248 6.48 13.34 -10.41
C PRO A 248 5.30 12.57 -9.78
N ASP A 249 4.41 12.04 -10.61
CA ASP A 249 3.28 11.23 -10.18
C ASP A 249 3.73 10.09 -9.26
N LEU A 250 2.96 9.87 -8.20
CA LEU A 250 3.29 8.91 -7.15
C LEU A 250 2.41 7.65 -7.22
N LEU A 251 2.95 6.52 -6.78
CA LEU A 251 2.32 5.20 -6.82
C LEU A 251 0.95 5.21 -6.12
N MET A 252 0.88 5.79 -4.92
CA MET A 252 -0.34 5.83 -4.10
C MET A 252 -1.23 7.05 -4.40
N GLU A 253 -1.31 7.51 -5.65
CA GLU A 253 -2.31 8.50 -6.07
C GLU A 253 -3.71 7.89 -6.15
N PRO A 254 -4.78 8.67 -5.90
CA PRO A 254 -6.16 8.16 -5.83
C PRO A 254 -6.73 7.65 -7.16
N ALA A 255 -6.01 7.84 -8.28
CA ALA A 255 -6.41 7.37 -9.59
C ALA A 255 -5.18 6.98 -10.41
N TYR A 256 -5.35 5.97 -11.26
CA TYR A 256 -4.30 5.52 -12.19
C TYR A 256 -3.90 6.63 -13.17
N SER A 257 -2.64 7.05 -13.13
CA SER A 257 -2.06 8.10 -13.97
C SER A 257 -1.10 7.57 -15.06
N GLY A 258 -0.74 6.29 -15.02
CA GLY A 258 0.13 5.64 -16.00
C GLY A 258 0.91 4.48 -15.42
N ALA A 259 1.73 3.81 -16.24
CA ALA A 259 2.55 2.72 -15.77
C ALA A 259 3.64 3.22 -14.80
N HIS A 260 3.67 2.63 -13.61
CA HIS A 260 4.61 2.95 -12.53
C HIS A 260 5.02 1.66 -11.79
N HIS A 261 6.19 1.10 -12.15
CA HIS A 261 6.69 -0.18 -11.61
C HIS A 261 7.70 0.02 -10.47
N SER A 262 7.55 1.09 -9.69
CA SER A 262 8.42 1.43 -8.56
C SER A 262 7.58 1.70 -7.32
N VAL A 263 8.13 1.38 -6.15
CA VAL A 263 7.51 1.67 -4.84
C VAL A 263 7.73 3.11 -4.36
N ASP A 264 8.43 3.91 -5.17
CA ASP A 264 8.62 5.36 -5.07
C ASP A 264 8.80 5.94 -3.65
N LEU A 265 8.22 7.12 -3.37
CA LEU A 265 8.18 7.73 -2.04
C LEU A 265 7.44 6.87 -1.00
N THR A 266 6.59 5.95 -1.45
CA THR A 266 5.82 5.05 -0.59
C THR A 266 6.75 4.18 0.26
N LYS A 267 7.96 3.86 -0.22
CA LYS A 267 9.03 3.27 0.59
C LYS A 267 9.34 4.09 1.83
N GLN A 268 9.59 5.39 1.70
CA GLN A 268 9.91 6.26 2.83
C GLN A 268 8.71 6.40 3.78
N ALA A 269 7.49 6.46 3.23
CA ALA A 269 6.29 6.44 4.08
C ALA A 269 6.22 5.16 4.91
N PHE A 270 6.53 3.99 4.34
CA PHE A 270 6.59 2.73 5.07
C PHE A 270 7.71 2.68 6.12
N GLN A 271 8.86 3.31 5.86
CA GLN A 271 9.89 3.50 6.90
C GLN A 271 9.37 4.35 8.07
N ASP A 272 8.56 5.37 7.80
CA ASP A 272 7.90 6.17 8.83
C ASP A 272 6.86 5.37 9.64
N LEU A 273 6.25 4.34 9.04
CA LEU A 273 5.39 3.39 9.75
C LEU A 273 6.18 2.41 10.64
N GLY A 274 7.46 2.17 10.31
CA GLY A 274 8.33 1.22 11.00
C GLY A 274 8.72 -0.01 10.18
N TRP A 275 8.38 -0.08 8.89
CA TRP A 275 8.91 -1.11 8.01
C TRP A 275 10.42 -0.97 7.84
N SER A 276 11.12 -2.09 7.89
CA SER A 276 12.54 -2.16 7.54
C SER A 276 12.72 -2.48 6.07
N PHE A 277 13.69 -1.83 5.43
CA PHE A 277 14.01 -2.04 4.02
C PHE A 277 15.44 -2.53 3.85
N VAL A 278 15.67 -3.32 2.79
CA VAL A 278 17.00 -3.79 2.40
C VAL A 278 17.85 -2.55 2.12
N PRO A 279 19.03 -2.41 2.78
CA PRO A 279 19.94 -1.32 2.48
C PRO A 279 20.30 -1.36 0.98
N PRO A 280 20.53 -0.21 0.33
CA PRO A 280 21.13 -0.21 -1.00
C PRO A 280 22.36 -1.12 -0.98
N ALA A 281 22.53 -1.96 -2.01
CA ALA A 281 23.71 -2.81 -2.10
C ALA A 281 24.93 -1.91 -1.92
N GLN A 282 25.62 -2.02 -0.79
CA GLN A 282 26.89 -1.33 -0.62
C GLN A 282 27.79 -1.97 -1.65
N VAL A 283 28.08 -1.25 -2.74
CA VAL A 283 29.20 -1.60 -3.59
C VAL A 283 30.38 -1.59 -2.63
N ALA A 284 30.89 -2.78 -2.30
CA ALA A 284 32.08 -2.91 -1.49
C ALA A 284 33.18 -2.18 -2.26
N GLY A 285 33.42 -0.93 -1.88
CA GLY A 285 34.57 -0.17 -2.33
C GLY A 285 35.77 -0.88 -1.75
N TRP A 286 36.38 -1.76 -2.55
CA TRP A 286 37.73 -2.23 -2.28
C TRP A 286 38.65 -1.02 -2.51
N GLU A 287 38.83 -0.19 -1.49
CA GLU A 287 39.97 0.71 -1.45
C GLU A 287 41.22 -0.16 -1.34
N LEU A 288 42.03 -0.15 -2.39
CA LEU A 288 43.35 -0.77 -2.41
C LEU A 288 44.25 0.01 -1.45
N TYR A 289 44.71 -0.65 -0.39
CA TYR A 289 45.91 -0.26 0.35
C TYR A 289 47.15 -0.89 -0.30
#